data_AF-A0A2E7WW27-F1
#
_entry.id   AF-A0A2E7WW27-F1
#
_cell.length_a   1.000
_cell.length_b   1.000
_cell.length_c   1.000
_cell.angle_alpha   90.00
_cell.angle_beta   90.00
_cell.angle_gamma   90.00
#
_symmetry.space_group_name_H-M   'P 1'
#
loop_
_entity.id
_entity.type
_entity.pdbx_description
1 polymer ?
#
loop_
_entity_poly.entity_id
_entity_poly.type
_entity_poly.pdbx_seq_one_letter_code
_entity_poly.pdbx_strand_id
1 'polypeptide(L)'
;MSESRYEHLHFRPIQTRWNDNDLYGHDDNVINYFDTAVNLYLIDEGGLDPHADDVIGICPKTYCNFYSAVTYPERLETGLRVARPRNSSVCYEIGIR
;
A
#
# COMPACT_ATOMS: atom_id res chain seq x y z
N MET A 1 -1.38 29.83 0.68
CA MET A 1 -1.11 28.81 -0.35
C MET A 1 -0.51 27.63 0.39
N SER A 2 -1.32 26.61 0.67
CA SER A 2 -0.95 25.56 1.65
C SER A 2 0.12 24.64 1.09
N GLU A 3 1.12 24.37 1.92
CA GLU A 3 2.17 23.35 1.73
C GLU A 3 1.58 22.00 1.31
N SER A 4 2.40 21.27 0.58
CA SER A 4 2.02 20.37 -0.50
C SER A 4 1.23 19.15 -0.03
N ARG A 5 0.11 18.85 -0.70
CA ARG A 5 -0.62 17.56 -0.54
C ARG A 5 0.24 16.31 -0.82
N TYR A 6 1.48 16.51 -1.29
CA TYR A 6 2.45 15.50 -1.66
C TYR A 6 3.70 15.50 -0.77
N GLU A 7 3.77 16.35 0.27
CA GLU A 7 4.84 16.26 1.26
C GLU A 7 4.68 14.93 2.04
N HIS A 8 5.77 14.15 2.09
CA HIS A 8 5.87 12.85 2.76
C HIS A 8 5.13 11.67 2.08
N LEU A 9 5.10 11.64 0.74
CA LEU A 9 4.73 10.42 0.01
C LEU A 9 5.90 9.44 -0.05
N HIS A 10 5.63 8.19 0.33
CA HIS A 10 6.56 7.09 0.15
C HIS A 10 6.19 6.32 -1.11
N PHE A 11 7.12 6.26 -2.06
CA PHE A 11 6.91 5.55 -3.32
C PHE A 11 7.65 4.21 -3.32
N ARG A 12 6.96 3.17 -3.81
CA ARG A 12 7.51 1.81 -3.95
C ARG A 12 7.11 1.23 -5.30
N PRO A 13 8.07 0.72 -6.09
CA PRO A 13 7.75 0.01 -7.32
C PRO A 13 7.14 -1.35 -7.02
N ILE A 14 6.19 -1.77 -7.84
CA ILE A 14 5.55 -3.08 -7.77
C ILE A 14 5.58 -3.74 -9.16
N GLN A 15 6.00 -5.00 -9.19
CA GLN A 15 5.94 -5.82 -10.38
C GLN A 15 4.74 -6.76 -10.27
N THR A 16 3.80 -6.62 -11.21
CA THR A 16 2.72 -7.60 -11.38
C THR A 16 3.29 -8.97 -11.73
N ARG A 17 2.56 -10.01 -11.33
CA ARG A 17 2.88 -11.43 -11.45
C ARG A 17 1.85 -12.10 -12.36
N TRP A 18 2.25 -13.23 -12.93
CA TRP A 18 1.39 -14.01 -13.82
C TRP A 18 0.01 -14.33 -13.20
N ASN A 19 0.00 -14.70 -11.91
CA ASN A 19 -1.22 -15.08 -11.19
C ASN A 19 -1.98 -13.88 -10.58
N ASP A 20 -1.57 -12.65 -10.88
CA ASP A 20 -2.35 -11.49 -10.45
C ASP A 20 -3.58 -11.30 -11.35
N ASN A 21 -3.50 -11.71 -12.62
CA ASN A 21 -4.63 -11.70 -13.55
C ASN A 21 -5.66 -12.78 -13.22
N ASP A 22 -6.93 -12.37 -13.15
CA ASP A 22 -8.08 -13.25 -13.06
C ASP A 22 -8.49 -13.82 -14.45
N LEU A 23 -9.61 -14.54 -14.49
CA LEU A 23 -10.18 -15.10 -15.73
C LEU A 23 -10.56 -14.02 -16.76
N TYR A 24 -10.88 -12.80 -16.32
CA TYR A 24 -11.18 -11.67 -17.21
C TYR A 24 -9.92 -10.99 -17.74
N GLY A 25 -8.74 -11.39 -17.25
CA GLY A 25 -7.45 -10.87 -17.66
C GLY A 25 -7.09 -9.56 -16.96
N HIS A 26 -7.67 -9.25 -15.81
CA HIS A 26 -7.32 -8.07 -15.02
C HIS A 26 -6.77 -8.48 -13.65
N ASP A 27 -5.94 -7.62 -13.07
CA ASP A 27 -5.43 -7.79 -11.71
C ASP A 27 -6.57 -7.71 -10.69
N ASP A 28 -6.90 -8.83 -10.03
CA ASP A 28 -7.88 -8.90 -8.94
C ASP A 28 -7.22 -8.95 -7.55
N ASN A 29 -5.89 -8.91 -7.50
CA ASN A 29 -5.06 -9.05 -6.31
C ASN A 29 -4.52 -7.72 -5.77
N VAL A 30 -5.03 -6.59 -6.27
CA VAL A 30 -4.57 -5.23 -5.97
C VAL A 30 -4.47 -4.92 -4.47
N ILE A 31 -5.32 -5.52 -3.63
CA ILE A 31 -5.28 -5.33 -2.16
C ILE A 31 -3.95 -5.80 -1.54
N ASN A 32 -3.30 -6.83 -2.09
CA ASN A 32 -2.03 -7.34 -1.58
C ASN A 32 -0.89 -6.30 -1.69
N TYR A 33 -0.99 -5.39 -2.66
CA TYR A 33 -0.03 -4.30 -2.85
C TYR A 33 -0.12 -3.25 -1.75
N PHE A 34 -1.32 -3.03 -1.20
CA PHE A 34 -1.50 -2.11 -0.07
C PHE A 34 -0.80 -2.61 1.18
N ASP A 35 -1.00 -3.88 1.49
CA ASP A 35 -0.36 -4.53 2.63
C ASP A 35 1.17 -4.52 2.48
N THR A 36 1.67 -4.82 1.28
CA THR A 36 3.09 -4.74 0.96
C THR A 36 3.65 -3.33 1.16
N ALA A 37 2.97 -2.30 0.63
CA ALA A 37 3.44 -0.92 0.73
C ALA A 37 3.51 -0.43 2.18
N VAL A 38 2.48 -0.73 2.99
CA VAL A 38 2.42 -0.32 4.40
C VAL A 38 3.46 -1.07 5.24
N ASN A 39 3.54 -2.40 5.13
CA ASN A 39 4.46 -3.18 5.96
C ASN A 39 5.91 -2.89 5.62
N LEU A 40 6.26 -2.76 4.33
CA LEU A 40 7.63 -2.36 3.97
C LEU A 40 7.97 -0.96 4.49
N TYR A 41 7.03 -0.01 4.44
CA TYR A 41 7.26 1.31 5.05
C TYR A 41 7.48 1.22 6.56
N LEU A 42 6.70 0.41 7.27
CA LEU A 42 6.86 0.21 8.71
C LEU A 42 8.18 -0.48 9.06
N ILE A 43 8.64 -1.44 8.26
CA ILE A 43 9.92 -2.12 8.44
C ILE A 43 11.08 -1.17 8.14
N ASP A 44 11.09 -0.58 6.94
CA ASP A 44 12.23 0.17 6.42
C ASP A 44 12.41 1.53 7.13
N GLU A 45 11.32 2.25 7.38
CA GLU A 45 11.36 3.60 7.96
C GLU A 45 10.97 3.62 9.45
N GLY A 46 10.08 2.70 9.86
CA GLY A 46 9.58 2.60 11.22
C GLY A 46 10.37 1.66 12.13
N GLY A 47 11.25 0.81 11.56
CA GLY A 47 12.04 -0.17 12.31
C GLY A 47 11.23 -1.33 12.88
N LEU A 48 10.01 -1.58 12.37
CA LEU A 48 9.20 -2.73 12.77
C LEU A 48 9.94 -4.04 12.47
N ASP A 49 10.09 -4.89 13.48
CA ASP A 49 10.49 -6.29 13.31
C ASP A 49 9.29 -7.21 13.54
N PRO A 50 8.64 -7.71 12.48
CA PRO A 50 7.45 -8.57 12.60
C PRO A 50 7.74 -9.93 13.26
N HIS A 51 9.02 -10.28 13.47
CA HIS A 51 9.42 -11.53 14.10
C HIS A 51 9.89 -11.35 15.55
N ALA A 52 10.31 -10.15 15.94
CA ALA A 52 10.87 -9.89 17.27
C ALA A 52 10.06 -8.92 18.13
N ASP A 53 9.25 -8.04 17.54
CA ASP A 53 8.52 -7.03 18.30
C ASP A 53 7.29 -7.61 19.01
N ASP A 54 7.06 -7.16 20.24
CA ASP A 54 5.88 -7.51 21.03
C ASP A 54 4.59 -6.80 20.53
N VAL A 55 4.72 -5.83 19.62
CA VAL A 55 3.62 -5.00 19.11
C VAL A 55 3.43 -5.24 17.62
N ILE A 56 2.20 -5.58 17.23
CA ILE A 56 1.82 -5.79 15.83
C ILE A 56 0.74 -4.82 15.38
N GLY A 57 0.73 -4.53 14.07
CA GLY A 57 -0.37 -3.85 13.41
C GLY A 57 -1.46 -4.85 12.99
N ILE A 58 -2.73 -4.51 13.22
CA ILE A 58 -3.88 -5.25 12.67
C ILE A 58 -4.60 -4.34 11.69
N CYS A 59 -5.03 -4.89 10.55
CA CYS A 59 -5.83 -4.17 9.56
C CYS A 59 -7.32 -4.56 9.67
N PRO A 60 -8.11 -3.90 10.55
CA PRO A 60 -9.52 -4.24 10.73
C PRO A 60 -10.43 -3.71 9.61
N LYS A 61 -9.93 -2.77 8.79
CA LYS A 61 -10.73 -2.13 7.74
C LYS A 61 -9.85 -1.73 6.57
N THR A 62 -10.26 -2.18 5.39
CA THR A 62 -9.71 -1.75 4.11
C THR A 62 -10.83 -1.23 3.23
N TYR A 63 -10.52 -0.24 2.39
CA TYR A 63 -11.43 0.28 1.38
C TYR A 63 -10.61 0.65 0.15
N CYS A 64 -11.14 0.32 -1.03
CA CYS A 64 -10.48 0.55 -2.32
C CYS A 64 -11.50 1.05 -3.33
N ASN A 65 -11.11 2.06 -4.11
CA ASN A 65 -11.80 2.44 -5.32
C ASN A 65 -10.97 2.05 -6.53
N PHE A 66 -11.59 1.38 -7.49
CA PHE A 66 -10.96 0.98 -8.75
C PHE A 66 -11.31 2.00 -9.84
N TYR A 67 -10.28 2.67 -10.37
CA TYR A 67 -10.44 3.72 -11.40
C TYR A 67 -10.06 3.24 -12.80
N SER A 68 -9.09 2.33 -12.90
CA SER A 68 -8.61 1.74 -14.15
C SER A 68 -8.15 0.30 -13.90
N ALA A 69 -8.32 -0.56 -14.90
CA ALA A 69 -7.79 -1.91 -14.86
C ALA A 69 -6.25 -1.89 -15.01
N VAL A 70 -5.61 -2.91 -14.44
CA VAL A 70 -4.18 -3.20 -14.55
C VAL A 70 -4.06 -4.65 -15.00
N THR A 71 -3.05 -4.96 -15.81
CA THR A 71 -2.82 -6.30 -16.33
C THR A 71 -1.35 -6.68 -16.20
N TYR A 72 -1.05 -7.93 -15.85
CA TYR A 72 0.30 -8.46 -16.03
C TYR A 72 0.76 -8.32 -17.50
N PRO A 73 2.01 -7.90 -17.79
CA PRO A 73 3.17 -7.72 -16.89
C PRO A 73 3.48 -6.26 -16.52
N GLU A 74 2.46 -5.41 -16.38
CA GLU A 74 2.66 -3.98 -16.08
C GLU A 74 3.53 -3.74 -14.83
N ARG A 75 4.31 -2.65 -14.89
CA ARG A 75 5.10 -2.14 -13.75
C ARG A 75 4.32 -1.02 -13.11
N LEU A 76 3.99 -1.21 -11.84
CA LEU A 76 3.19 -0.27 -11.07
C LEU A 76 4.07 0.47 -10.06
N GLU A 77 3.52 1.53 -9.51
CA GLU A 77 4.08 2.22 -8.36
C GLU A 77 2.99 2.53 -7.33
N THR A 78 3.23 2.17 -6.07
CA THR A 78 2.40 2.62 -4.96
C THR A 78 2.93 3.94 -4.42
N GLY A 79 2.02 4.91 -4.21
CA GLY A 79 2.26 6.07 -3.36
C GLY A 79 1.52 5.92 -2.04
N LEU A 80 2.25 5.88 -0.93
CA LEU A 80 1.72 5.74 0.43
C LEU A 80 1.84 7.07 1.19
N ARG A 81 0.80 7.44 1.93
CA ARG A 81 0.87 8.52 2.95
C ARG A 81 0.15 8.14 4.24
N VAL A 82 0.58 8.76 5.33
CA VAL A 82 -0.12 8.74 6.61
C VAL A 82 -1.21 9.82 6.59
N ALA A 83 -2.48 9.42 6.55
CA ALA A 83 -3.60 10.35 6.46
C ALA A 83 -4.13 10.80 7.83
N ARG A 84 -4.20 9.88 8.80
CA ARG A 84 -4.71 10.20 10.14
C ARG A 84 -4.03 9.34 11.22
N PRO A 85 -2.97 9.82 11.86
CA PRO A 85 -2.37 9.16 13.01
C PRO A 85 -3.19 9.42 14.29
N ARG A 86 -3.25 8.43 15.17
CA ARG A 86 -3.79 8.51 16.54
C ARG A 86 -2.87 7.73 17.48
N ASN A 87 -3.23 7.68 18.77
CA ASN A 87 -2.41 7.03 19.79
C ASN A 87 -2.12 5.53 19.53
N SER A 88 -3.11 4.77 19.04
CA SER A 88 -2.98 3.32 18.82
C SER A 88 -3.56 2.87 17.48
N SER A 89 -3.78 3.80 16.56
CA SER A 89 -4.34 3.52 15.24
C SER A 89 -3.85 4.53 14.22
N VAL A 90 -3.69 4.10 12.99
CA VAL A 90 -3.29 4.96 11.88
C VAL A 90 -4.12 4.62 10.67
N CYS A 91 -4.56 5.65 9.93
CA CYS A 91 -5.16 5.49 8.63
C CYS A 91 -4.13 5.84 7.57
N TYR A 92 -3.85 4.89 6.68
CA TYR A 92 -3.04 5.10 5.49
C TYR A 92 -3.93 5.39 4.28
N GLU A 93 -3.41 6.18 3.36
CA GLU A 93 -3.98 6.33 2.03
C GLU A 93 -2.94 5.90 1.00
N ILE A 94 -3.40 5.15 0.00
CA ILE A 94 -2.54 4.52 -0.99
C ILE A 94 -3.14 4.78 -2.38
N GLY A 95 -2.29 5.22 -3.30
CA GLY A 95 -2.59 5.29 -4.72
C GLY A 95 -1.71 4.31 -5.49
N ILE A 96 -2.25 3.72 -6.55
CA ILE A 96 -1.52 2.87 -7.50
C ILE A 96 -1.63 3.50 -8.89
N ARG A 97 -0.51 3.49 -9.62
CA ARG A 97 -0.40 3.97 -11.00
C ARG A 97 0.54 3.11 -11.81
#